data_AF-A0A944CGK2-F1
#
_entry.id   AF-A0A944CGK2-F1
#
_cell.length_a   1.000
_cell.length_b   1.000
_cell.length_c   1.000
_cell.angle_alpha   90.00
_cell.angle_beta   90.00
_cell.angle_gamma   90.00
#
_symmetry.space_group_name_H-M   'P 1'
#
loop_
_entity.id
_entity.type
_entity.pdbx_description
1 polymer ?
#
loop_
_entity_poly.entity_id
_entity_poly.type
_entity_poly.pdbx_seq_one_letter_code
_entity_poly.pdbx_strand_id
1 'polypeptide(L)' 'MTDPRPCAHEARTAEQRAQAVVHRILMQAEPIPAQQGGGHKLDTLTLHAEVLGALRETIDDLVQTSAN' A
#
# COMPACT_ATOMS: atom_id res chain seq x y z
N MET A 1 10.10 28.67 12.41
CA MET A 1 11.12 27.60 12.31
C MET A 1 10.52 26.48 11.47
N THR A 2 10.81 26.50 10.17
CA THR A 2 10.46 25.44 9.23
C THR A 2 11.52 24.37 9.34
N ASP A 3 11.18 23.25 9.96
CA ASP A 3 11.97 22.03 9.95
C ASP A 3 11.83 21.41 8.55
N PRO A 4 12.87 21.38 7.70
CA PRO A 4 12.83 20.52 6.54
C PRO A 4 13.10 19.12 7.09
N ARG A 5 12.05 18.45 7.57
CA ARG A 5 12.13 17.02 7.83
C ARG A 5 12.75 16.44 6.57
N PRO A 6 13.92 15.78 6.65
CA PRO A 6 14.50 15.18 5.47
C PRO A 6 13.42 14.25 4.93
N CYS A 7 12.91 14.55 3.75
CA CYS A 7 12.10 13.63 2.99
C CYS A 7 13.02 12.45 2.71
N ALA A 8 13.14 11.55 3.68
CA ALA A 8 13.67 10.22 3.51
C ALA A 8 12.65 9.45 2.68
N HIS A 9 12.41 9.93 1.46
CA HIS A 9 12.15 9.08 0.32
C HIS A 9 13.48 8.37 0.05
N GLU A 10 13.91 7.50 0.95
CA GLU A 10 14.63 6.33 0.49
C GLU A 10 13.66 5.71 -0.51
N ALA A 11 14.00 5.83 -1.80
CA ALA A 11 13.15 5.41 -2.90
C ALA A 11 12.83 3.93 -2.66
N ARG A 12 11.65 3.66 -2.08
CA ARG A 12 11.24 2.30 -1.76
C ARG A 12 11.27 1.53 -3.06
N THR A 13 11.82 0.33 -3.03
CA THR A 13 11.75 -0.54 -4.21
C THR A 13 10.28 -0.84 -4.52
N ALA A 14 9.98 -1.17 -5.78
CA ALA A 14 8.63 -1.57 -6.17
C ALA A 14 8.08 -2.72 -5.29
N GLU A 15 8.97 -3.62 -4.87
CA GLU A 15 8.65 -4.73 -3.98
C GLU A 15 8.30 -4.28 -2.55
N GLN A 16 9.06 -3.35 -1.97
CA GLN A 16 8.73 -2.77 -0.66
C GLN A 16 7.38 -2.05 -0.67
N ARG A 17 7.05 -1.38 -1.79
CA ARG A 17 5.72 -0.77 -1.96
C ARG A 17 4.61 -1.82 -2.03
N ALA A 18 4.78 -2.84 -2.86
CA ALA A 18 3.80 -3.93 -2.97
C ALA A 18 3.56 -4.59 -1.61
N GLN A 19 4.62 -4.84 -0.84
CA GLN A 19 4.53 -5.40 0.51
C GLN A 19 3.74 -4.49 1.47
N ALA A 20 3.96 -3.17 1.44
CA ALA A 20 3.22 -2.23 2.26
C ALA A 20 1.72 -2.22 1.95
N VAL A 21 1.36 -2.28 0.67
CA VAL A 21 -0.04 -2.35 0.21
C VAL A 21 -0.70 -3.63 0.68
N VAL A 22 -0.05 -4.78 0.47
CA VAL A 22 -0.55 -6.08 0.95
C VAL A 22 -0.74 -6.07 2.46
N HIS A 23 0.21 -5.50 3.21
CA HIS A 23 0.09 -5.37 4.66
C HIS A 23 -1.13 -4.52 5.06
N ARG A 24 -1.36 -3.36 4.43
CA ARG A 24 -2.54 -2.52 4.69
C ARG A 24 -3.85 -3.24 4.40
N ILE A 25 -3.88 -4.03 3.34
CA ILE A 25 -5.03 -4.84 2.97
C ILE A 25 -5.31 -5.91 4.04
N LEU A 26 -4.27 -6.64 4.47
CA LEU A 26 -4.42 -7.69 5.49
C LEU A 26 -4.89 -7.13 6.84
N MET A 27 -4.44 -5.94 7.23
CA MET A 27 -4.87 -5.28 8.47
C MET A 27 -6.35 -4.88 8.48
N GLN A 28 -6.97 -4.75 7.31
CA GLN A 28 -8.40 -4.40 7.16
C GLN A 28 -9.29 -5.63 6.91
N ALA A 29 -8.67 -6.80 6.75
CA ALA A 29 -9.38 -8.02 6.42
C ALA A 29 -9.87 -8.70 7.71
N GLU A 30 -11.15 -9.08 7.75
CA GLU A 30 -11.71 -9.86 8.84
C GLU A 30 -11.26 -11.33 8.73
N PRO A 31 -10.72 -11.94 9.79
CA PRO A 31 -10.31 -13.33 9.73
C PRO A 31 -11.52 -14.26 9.61
N ILE A 32 -11.47 -15.21 8.67
CA ILE A 32 -12.45 -16.28 8.54
C ILE A 32 -11.98 -17.44 9.42
N PRO A 33 -12.85 -17.99 10.31
CA PRO A 33 -12.50 -19.13 11.13
C PRO A 33 -12.00 -20.32 10.30
N ALA A 34 -11.00 -21.05 10.80
CA ALA A 34 -10.44 -22.21 10.11
C ALA A 34 -11.51 -23.30 9.84
N GLN A 35 -12.53 -23.42 10.69
CA GLN A 35 -13.65 -24.36 10.48
C GLN A 35 -14.54 -23.99 9.28
N GLN A 36 -14.45 -22.75 8.79
CA GLN A 36 -15.20 -22.24 7.62
C GLN A 36 -14.33 -22.18 6.34
N GLY A 37 -13.14 -22.80 6.36
CA GLY A 37 -12.19 -22.79 5.24
C GLY A 37 -11.01 -21.85 5.43
N GLY A 38 -11.00 -21.05 6.49
CA GLY A 38 -9.91 -20.11 6.77
C GLY A 38 -9.81 -18.96 5.77
N GLY A 39 -8.74 -18.17 5.88
CA GLY A 39 -8.52 -16.99 5.03
C GLY A 39 -9.05 -15.71 5.66
N HIS A 40 -9.13 -14.65 4.87
CA HIS A 40 -9.60 -13.35 5.34
C HIS A 40 -10.68 -12.82 4.40
N LYS A 41 -11.77 -12.31 4.97
CA LYS A 41 -12.83 -11.62 4.26
C LYS A 41 -12.44 -10.16 4.16
N LEU A 42 -12.42 -9.64 2.95
CA LEU A 42 -12.11 -8.24 2.69
C LEU A 42 -13.29 -7.62 1.95
N ASP A 43 -13.67 -6.42 2.39
CA ASP A 43 -14.65 -5.64 1.67
C ASP A 43 -14.11 -5.25 0.28
N THR A 44 -14.93 -5.45 -0.75
CA THR A 44 -14.50 -5.26 -2.15
C THR A 44 -14.22 -3.78 -2.47
N LEU A 45 -14.93 -2.85 -1.81
CA LEU A 45 -14.70 -1.42 -2.00
C LEU A 45 -13.40 -0.99 -1.31
N THR A 46 -13.12 -1.51 -0.12
CA THR A 46 -11.84 -1.32 0.58
C THR A 46 -10.67 -1.84 -0.24
N LEU A 47 -10.77 -3.06 -0.79
CA LEU A 47 -9.73 -3.62 -1.67
C LEU A 47 -9.45 -2.72 -2.86
N HIS A 48 -10.52 -2.28 -3.53
CA HIS A 48 -10.44 -1.42 -4.69
C HIS A 48 -9.78 -0.08 -4.36
N ALA A 49 -10.13 0.53 -3.22
CA ALA A 49 -9.53 1.77 -2.76
C ALA A 49 -8.02 1.63 -2.49
N GLU A 50 -7.61 0.54 -1.81
CA GLU A 50 -6.19 0.28 -1.53
C GLU A 50 -5.38 0.04 -2.81
N VAL A 51 -5.93 -0.70 -3.78
CA VAL A 51 -5.28 -0.95 -5.06
C VAL A 51 -5.13 0.34 -5.87
N LEU A 52 -6.16 1.20 -5.90
CA LEU A 52 -6.06 2.50 -6.56
C LEU A 52 -5.08 3.44 -5.86
N GLY A 53 -5.06 3.46 -4.53
CA GLY A 53 -4.09 4.21 -3.75
C GLY A 53 -2.65 3.77 -4.06
N ALA A 54 -2.40 2.47 -4.06
CA ALA A 54 -1.11 1.87 -4.42
C ALA A 54 -0.67 2.21 -5.85
N LEU A 55 -1.60 2.16 -6.80
CA LEU A 55 -1.32 2.52 -8.19
C LEU A 55 -0.94 3.99 -8.31
N ARG A 56 -1.67 4.88 -7.62
CA ARG A 56 -1.37 6.31 -7.60
C ARG A 56 0.00 6.60 -7.00
N GLU A 57 0.32 6.01 -5.84
CA GLU A 57 1.65 6.13 -5.23
C GLU A 57 2.76 5.70 -6.21
N THR A 58 2.53 4.63 -6.97
CA THR A 58 3.48 4.15 -7.98
C THR A 58 3.63 5.11 -9.16
N ILE A 59 2.54 5.72 -9.63
CA ILE A 59 2.57 6.72 -10.71
C ILE A 59 3.30 7.98 -10.24
N ASP A 60 3.00 8.47 -9.04
CA ASP A 60 3.64 9.65 -8.45
C ASP A 60 5.16 9.44 -8.33
N ASP A 61 5.59 8.26 -7.89
CA ASP A 61 7.01 7.87 -7.85
C ASP A 61 7.67 7.84 -9.24
N LEU A 62 6.98 7.33 -10.27
CA LEU A 62 7.51 7.28 -11.65
C LEU A 62 7.65 8.69 -12.24
N VAL A 63 6.66 9.55 -12.01
CA VAL A 63 6.72 10.96 -12.43
C VAL A 63 7.89 11.66 -11.77
N GLN A 64 8.08 11.44 -10.46
CA GLN A 64 9.18 12.03 -9.72
C GLN A 64 10.56 11.49 -10.17
N THR A 65 10.65 10.21 -10.52
CA THR A 65 11.88 9.61 -11.10
C THR A 65 12.20 10.19 -12.47
N SER A 66 11.19 10.53 -13.28
CA SER A 66 11.38 11.12 -14.61
C SER A 66 11.71 12.62 -14.63
N ALA A 67 11.57 13.30 -13.50
CA ALA A 67 11.83 14.74 -13.34
C ALA A 67 13.27 15.08 -12.91
N ASN A 68 14.11 14.06 -12.66
CA ASN A 68 15.54 14.16 -12.38
C ASN A 68 16.37 13.75 -13.62
#